data_AF-A0A2H3KE59-F1
#
_entry.id   AF-A0A2H3KE59-F1
#
_cell.length_a   1.000
_cell.length_b   1.000
_cell.length_c   1.000
_cell.angle_alpha   90.00
_cell.angle_beta   90.00
_cell.angle_gamma   90.00
#
_symmetry.space_group_name_H-M   'P 1'
#
loop_
_entity.id
_entity.type
_entity.pdbx_description
1 polymer ?
#
loop_
_entity_poly.entity_id
_entity_poly.type
_entity_poly.pdbx_seq_one_letter_code
_entity_poly.pdbx_strand_id
1 'polypeptide(L)'
;MYTIKFLQYNDLRKQVLNEKITLENVIDISLEGKPSKEDKLHLTDVETWAKYAFENEKEYYTTIYKNDKPIACIDNYFLGVTIDFLTYNQGELFIYLSMSYQKYDVINQNKDGSFNRYSDDKMFLRQINLFSSDEDKDVNNRILFKDNGIMNVETITEIRRPEPFMDYEEKETSVNITNNWIDCPKDYKDYEYLLDYKNILKPEYLNL
;
A
#
# COMPACT_ATOMS: atom_id res chain seq x y z
N MET A 1 -3.33 -1.84 22.13
CA MET A 1 -2.14 -2.58 21.64
C MET A 1 -2.49 -3.15 20.28
N TYR A 2 -1.60 -3.00 19.30
CA TYR A 2 -1.79 -3.61 17.99
C TYR A 2 -1.30 -5.05 17.99
N THR A 3 -1.88 -5.87 17.11
CA THR A 3 -1.39 -7.22 16.83
C THR A 3 -1.03 -7.29 15.36
N ILE A 4 0.18 -7.76 15.07
CA ILE A 4 0.71 -7.89 13.72
C ILE A 4 0.61 -9.37 13.33
N LYS A 5 0.04 -9.65 12.16
CA LYS A 5 0.06 -10.97 11.53
C LYS A 5 0.54 -10.86 10.10
N PHE A 6 1.30 -11.84 9.61
CA PHE A 6 1.84 -11.82 8.25
C PHE A 6 0.85 -12.44 7.26
N LEU A 7 -0.29 -11.78 7.10
CA LEU A 7 -1.39 -12.27 6.26
C LEU A 7 -1.70 -11.22 5.20
N GLN A 8 -2.05 -11.68 4.01
CA GLN A 8 -2.46 -10.81 2.92
C GLN A 8 -3.95 -10.46 3.05
N TYR A 9 -4.31 -9.20 2.81
CA TYR A 9 -5.68 -8.84 2.50
C TYR A 9 -5.94 -8.99 1.00
N ASN A 10 -7.05 -9.64 0.66
CA ASN A 10 -7.47 -9.81 -0.72
C ASN A 10 -8.70 -8.96 -0.99
N ASP A 11 -8.53 -7.91 -1.78
CA ASP A 11 -9.61 -6.96 -2.04
C ASP A 11 -10.75 -7.56 -2.86
N LEU A 12 -10.48 -8.51 -3.77
CA LEU A 12 -11.53 -9.19 -4.54
C LEU A 12 -12.44 -10.05 -3.65
N ARG A 13 -11.88 -10.65 -2.59
CA ARG A 13 -12.61 -11.48 -1.63
C ARG A 13 -13.05 -10.71 -0.38
N LYS A 14 -12.71 -9.41 -0.28
CA LYS A 14 -13.01 -8.52 0.86
C LYS A 14 -12.68 -9.15 2.21
N GLN A 15 -11.55 -9.86 2.30
CA GLN A 15 -11.13 -10.57 3.52
C GLN A 15 -9.61 -10.71 3.65
N VAL A 16 -9.16 -10.88 4.89
CA VAL A 16 -7.78 -11.29 5.19
C VAL A 16 -7.65 -12.79 4.99
N LEU A 17 -6.67 -13.21 4.19
CA LEU A 17 -6.41 -14.60 3.87
C LEU A 17 -5.81 -15.34 5.07
N ASN A 18 -5.94 -16.66 5.07
CA ASN A 18 -5.19 -17.49 6.00
C ASN A 18 -3.73 -17.65 5.55
N GLU A 19 -2.93 -18.24 6.43
CA GLU A 19 -1.50 -18.43 6.22
C GLU A 19 -1.16 -19.21 4.95
N LYS A 20 -1.83 -20.35 4.74
CA LYS A 20 -1.63 -21.20 3.57
C LYS A 20 -1.85 -20.44 2.26
N ILE A 21 -2.99 -19.76 2.14
CA ILE A 21 -3.34 -19.01 0.93
C ILE A 21 -2.40 -17.80 0.75
N THR A 22 -1.97 -17.18 1.86
CA THR A 22 -0.98 -16.09 1.80
C THR A 22 0.35 -16.57 1.20
N LEU A 23 0.87 -17.72 1.63
CA LEU A 23 2.08 -18.30 1.06
C LEU A 23 1.90 -18.76 -0.38
N GLU A 24 0.75 -19.35 -0.73
CA GLU A 24 0.43 -19.70 -2.12
C GLU A 24 0.48 -18.46 -3.02
N ASN A 25 -0.09 -17.33 -2.58
CA ASN A 25 -0.03 -16.07 -3.33
C ASN A 25 1.39 -15.50 -3.43
N VAL A 26 2.19 -15.55 -2.37
CA VAL A 26 3.63 -15.17 -2.45
C VAL A 26 4.35 -15.99 -3.52
N ILE A 27 4.11 -17.31 -3.56
CA ILE A 27 4.75 -18.20 -4.53
C ILE A 27 4.28 -17.88 -5.95
N ASP A 28 2.97 -17.79 -6.16
CA ASP A 28 2.40 -17.69 -7.51
C ASP A 28 2.55 -16.29 -8.10
N ILE A 29 2.41 -15.25 -7.28
CA ILE A 29 2.38 -13.85 -7.72
C ILE A 29 3.77 -13.23 -7.55
N SER A 30 4.26 -13.11 -6.32
CA SER A 30 5.51 -12.39 -6.03
C SER A 30 6.76 -13.09 -6.55
N LEU A 31 6.78 -14.43 -6.50
CA LEU A 31 7.88 -15.25 -7.00
C LEU A 31 7.58 -15.85 -8.39
N GLU A 32 6.46 -15.45 -9.01
CA GLU A 32 6.04 -15.87 -10.36
C GLU A 32 6.03 -17.40 -10.57
N GLY A 33 5.66 -18.16 -9.53
CA GLY A 33 5.64 -19.62 -9.51
C GLY A 33 7.03 -20.26 -9.57
N LYS A 34 8.11 -19.48 -9.40
CA LYS A 34 9.51 -19.92 -9.56
C LYS A 34 10.38 -19.60 -8.33
N PRO A 35 9.99 -20.03 -7.11
CA PRO A 35 10.83 -19.84 -5.93
C PRO A 35 12.18 -20.54 -6.11
N SER A 36 13.26 -19.84 -5.76
CA SER A 36 14.61 -20.38 -5.75
C SER A 36 14.77 -21.50 -4.71
N LYS A 37 15.93 -22.17 -4.72
CA LYS A 37 16.23 -23.16 -3.68
C LYS A 37 16.27 -22.54 -2.28
N GLU A 38 16.78 -21.32 -2.18
CA GLU A 38 16.85 -20.59 -0.92
C GLU A 38 15.45 -20.14 -0.46
N ASP A 39 14.63 -19.58 -1.35
CA ASP A 39 13.26 -19.16 -1.01
C ASP A 39 12.46 -20.30 -0.38
N LYS A 40 12.57 -21.51 -0.94
CA LYS A 40 11.87 -22.71 -0.45
C LYS A 40 12.23 -23.10 0.98
N LEU A 41 13.41 -22.73 1.48
CA LEU A 41 13.81 -23.01 2.86
C LEU A 41 13.06 -22.12 3.87
N HIS A 42 12.59 -20.94 3.43
CA HIS A 42 11.94 -19.94 4.28
C HIS A 42 10.43 -19.86 4.08
N LEU A 43 9.88 -20.52 3.06
CA LEU A 43 8.43 -20.66 2.79
C LEU A 43 7.77 -21.73 3.69
N THR A 44 8.14 -21.80 4.97
CA THR A 44 7.57 -22.76 5.94
C THR A 44 6.28 -22.25 6.59
N ASP A 45 6.28 -20.96 6.88
CA ASP A 45 5.21 -20.20 7.51
C ASP A 45 5.38 -18.73 7.12
N VAL A 46 4.33 -17.93 7.29
CA VAL A 46 4.33 -16.53 6.85
C VAL A 46 5.29 -15.62 7.62
N GLU A 47 5.58 -15.90 8.89
CA GLU A 47 6.48 -15.07 9.70
C GLU A 47 7.93 -15.33 9.35
N THR A 48 8.31 -16.60 9.18
CA THR A 48 9.63 -17.00 8.67
C THR A 48 9.87 -16.39 7.29
N TRP A 49 8.87 -16.45 6.40
CA TRP A 49 8.96 -15.81 5.09
C TRP A 49 9.15 -14.30 5.22
N ALA A 50 8.33 -13.59 6.01
CA ALA A 50 8.40 -12.14 6.15
C ALA A 50 9.77 -11.66 6.64
N LYS A 51 10.36 -12.36 7.61
CA LYS A 51 11.70 -12.05 8.11
C LYS A 51 12.77 -12.20 7.00
N TYR A 52 12.77 -13.35 6.32
CA TYR A 52 13.68 -13.59 5.20
C TYR A 52 13.48 -12.58 4.07
N ALA A 53 12.23 -12.30 3.72
CA ALA A 53 11.86 -11.42 2.63
C ALA A 53 12.31 -9.98 2.89
N PHE A 54 12.16 -9.48 4.11
CA PHE A 54 12.65 -8.16 4.51
C PHE A 54 14.17 -8.03 4.33
N GLU A 55 14.94 -9.01 4.79
CA GLU A 55 16.40 -9.02 4.69
C GLU A 55 16.91 -9.16 3.24
N ASN A 56 16.07 -9.65 2.33
CA ASN A 56 16.44 -9.97 0.94
C ASN A 56 15.65 -9.16 -0.10
N GLU A 57 15.00 -8.06 0.31
CA GLU A 57 14.21 -7.17 -0.56
C GLU A 57 13.12 -7.89 -1.38
N LYS A 58 12.51 -8.94 -0.81
CA LYS A 58 11.40 -9.69 -1.41
C LYS A 58 10.06 -9.25 -0.87
N GLU A 59 9.01 -9.62 -1.60
CA GLU A 59 7.66 -9.25 -1.24
C GLU A 59 7.12 -10.06 -0.07
N TYR A 60 6.41 -9.40 0.85
CA TYR A 60 5.66 -10.05 1.92
C TYR A 60 4.53 -9.16 2.43
N TYR A 61 3.56 -9.79 3.07
CA TYR A 61 2.33 -9.12 3.51
C TYR A 61 2.23 -9.04 5.02
N THR A 62 1.69 -7.93 5.50
CA THR A 62 1.40 -7.72 6.92
C THR A 62 -0.03 -7.21 7.08
N THR A 63 -0.76 -7.72 8.06
CA THR A 63 -2.06 -7.19 8.49
C THR A 63 -1.98 -6.81 9.96
N ILE A 64 -2.45 -5.60 10.25
CA ILE A 64 -2.45 -5.02 11.59
C ILE A 64 -3.87 -5.06 12.14
N TYR A 65 -4.00 -5.57 13.36
CA TYR A 65 -5.25 -5.73 14.07
C TYR A 65 -5.30 -4.82 15.29
N LYS A 66 -6.49 -4.29 15.58
CA LYS A 66 -6.83 -3.60 16.83
C LYS A 66 -8.15 -4.17 17.35
N ASN A 67 -8.14 -4.71 18.58
CA ASN A 67 -9.31 -5.38 19.17
C ASN A 67 -9.89 -6.47 18.25
N ASP A 68 -9.02 -7.35 17.75
CA ASP A 68 -9.34 -8.47 16.84
C ASP A 68 -9.95 -8.07 15.47
N LYS A 69 -9.98 -6.78 15.15
CA LYS A 69 -10.42 -6.27 13.84
C LYS A 69 -9.21 -5.83 13.02
N PRO A 70 -9.11 -6.23 11.74
CA PRO A 70 -8.09 -5.70 10.85
C PRO A 70 -8.35 -4.21 10.62
N ILE A 71 -7.30 -3.39 10.72
CA ILE A 71 -7.38 -1.93 10.56
C ILE A 71 -6.48 -1.42 9.43
N ALA A 72 -5.44 -2.18 9.08
CA ALA A 72 -4.54 -1.85 7.99
C ALA A 72 -3.88 -3.12 7.46
N CYS A 73 -3.58 -3.13 6.18
CA CYS A 73 -2.75 -4.12 5.52
C CYS A 73 -1.59 -3.42 4.84
N ILE A 74 -0.46 -4.09 4.81
CA ILE A 74 0.80 -3.55 4.31
C ILE A 74 1.36 -4.56 3.33
N ASP A 75 1.49 -4.12 2.09
CA ASP A 75 2.21 -4.81 1.05
C ASP A 75 3.62 -4.23 0.97
N ASN A 76 4.60 -5.06 1.32
CA ASN A 76 6.00 -4.71 1.18
C ASN A 76 6.52 -5.36 -0.08
N TYR A 77 6.98 -4.57 -1.03
CA TYR A 77 7.52 -5.04 -2.29
C TYR A 77 8.89 -4.39 -2.54
N PHE A 78 9.55 -4.83 -3.62
CA PHE A 78 10.90 -4.36 -3.95
C PHE A 78 10.97 -2.83 -4.02
N LEU A 79 10.08 -2.19 -4.80
CA LEU A 79 10.13 -0.75 -5.04
C LEU A 79 9.60 0.11 -3.87
N GLY A 80 8.92 -0.47 -2.89
CA GLY A 80 8.15 0.34 -1.95
C GLY A 80 7.37 -0.41 -0.88
N VAL A 81 6.43 0.32 -0.30
CA VAL A 81 5.47 -0.17 0.69
C VAL A 81 4.13 0.49 0.40
N THR A 82 3.06 -0.30 0.32
CA THR A 82 1.68 0.21 0.26
C THR A 82 0.97 -0.12 1.57
N ILE A 83 0.31 0.86 2.16
CA ILE A 83 -0.54 0.70 3.34
C ILE A 83 -1.99 0.95 2.95
N ASP A 84 -2.82 -0.09 3.05
CA ASP A 84 -4.25 -0.03 2.85
C ASP A 84 -4.96 -0.01 4.20
N PHE A 85 -5.63 1.09 4.52
CA PHE A 85 -6.42 1.25 5.73
C PHE A 85 -7.82 0.69 5.53
N LEU A 86 -8.24 -0.14 6.47
CA LEU A 86 -9.43 -0.96 6.37
C LEU A 86 -10.52 -0.49 7.32
N THR A 87 -11.76 -0.57 6.84
CA THR A 87 -12.98 -0.43 7.63
C THR A 87 -14.00 -1.45 7.15
N TYR A 88 -15.17 -1.49 7.77
CA TYR A 88 -16.30 -2.27 7.25
C TYR A 88 -17.27 -1.34 6.53
N ASN A 89 -17.62 -1.67 5.28
CA ASN A 89 -18.70 -1.05 4.53
C ASN A 89 -19.71 -2.13 4.16
N GLN A 90 -20.99 -1.93 4.51
CA GLN A 90 -22.07 -2.90 4.26
C GLN A 90 -21.77 -4.36 4.70
N GLY A 91 -20.95 -4.52 5.76
CA GLY A 91 -20.58 -5.84 6.31
C GLY A 91 -19.35 -6.48 5.68
N GLU A 92 -18.80 -5.89 4.61
CA GLU A 92 -17.57 -6.35 3.96
C GLU A 92 -16.39 -5.48 4.37
N LEU A 93 -15.19 -6.07 4.36
CA LEU A 93 -13.97 -5.31 4.60
C LEU A 93 -13.69 -4.41 3.38
N PHE A 94 -13.36 -3.16 3.61
CA PHE A 94 -13.25 -2.13 2.59
C PHE A 94 -12.02 -1.27 2.84
N ILE A 95 -11.23 -1.03 1.80
CA ILE A 95 -10.12 -0.07 1.84
C ILE A 95 -10.72 1.32 1.68
N TYR A 96 -10.55 2.21 2.67
CA TYR A 96 -11.02 3.60 2.55
C TYR A 96 -9.89 4.60 2.27
N LEU A 97 -8.65 4.21 2.56
CA LEU A 97 -7.45 5.01 2.32
C LEU A 97 -6.31 4.05 1.96
N SER A 98 -5.57 4.35 0.89
CA SER A 98 -4.35 3.67 0.51
C SER A 98 -3.22 4.68 0.38
N MET A 99 -2.04 4.34 0.91
CA MET A 99 -0.85 5.18 0.86
C MET A 99 0.32 4.36 0.31
N SER A 100 0.91 4.82 -0.79
CA SER A 100 2.05 4.13 -1.41
C SER A 100 3.33 4.96 -1.27
N TYR A 101 4.31 4.34 -0.62
CA TYR A 101 5.66 4.86 -0.42
C TYR A 101 6.64 4.17 -1.34
N GLN A 102 7.55 4.93 -1.93
CA GLN A 102 8.61 4.40 -2.80
C GLN A 102 9.97 4.52 -2.12
N LYS A 103 10.77 3.46 -2.21
CA LYS A 103 12.17 3.40 -1.74
C LYS A 103 13.15 3.85 -2.83
N TYR A 104 12.71 3.89 -4.08
CA TYR A 104 13.53 4.18 -5.25
C TYR A 104 12.92 5.31 -6.07
N ASP A 105 13.77 6.09 -6.75
CA ASP A 105 13.37 7.03 -7.78
C ASP A 105 12.92 6.25 -9.02
N VAL A 106 11.62 5.99 -9.10
CA VAL A 106 11.03 5.26 -10.23
C VAL A 106 10.81 6.14 -11.46
N ILE A 107 10.97 7.46 -11.35
CA ILE A 107 10.87 8.37 -12.50
C ILE A 107 12.16 8.29 -13.32
N ASN A 108 13.29 8.40 -12.63
CA ASN A 108 14.60 8.49 -13.27
C ASN A 108 15.27 7.12 -13.32
N GLN A 109 14.70 6.22 -14.13
CA GLN A 109 15.29 4.91 -14.39
C GLN A 109 16.67 5.06 -15.05
N ASN A 110 17.64 4.29 -14.56
CA ASN A 110 18.95 4.22 -15.15
C ASN A 110 18.89 3.54 -16.53
N LYS A 111 19.91 3.76 -17.36
CA LYS A 111 19.97 3.19 -18.72
C LYS A 111 19.97 1.65 -18.75
N ASP A 112 20.43 1.01 -17.67
CA ASP A 112 20.44 -0.44 -17.51
C ASP A 112 19.10 -1.00 -16.98
N GLY A 113 18.10 -0.14 -16.79
CA GLY A 113 16.79 -0.49 -16.25
C GLY A 113 16.72 -0.50 -14.72
N SER A 114 17.82 -0.26 -14.01
CA SER A 114 17.82 -0.17 -12.56
C SER A 114 17.23 1.16 -12.05
N PHE A 115 16.81 1.17 -10.79
CA PHE A 115 16.33 2.39 -10.13
C PHE A 115 17.32 2.80 -9.04
N ASN A 116 17.47 4.10 -8.84
CA ASN A 116 18.31 4.63 -7.76
C ASN A 116 17.52 4.61 -6.46
N ARG A 117 18.03 3.93 -5.44
CA ARG A 117 17.46 3.99 -4.09
C ARG A 117 17.57 5.42 -3.57
N TYR A 118 16.53 5.91 -2.90
CA TYR A 118 16.58 7.20 -2.24
C TYR A 118 17.64 7.19 -1.12
N SER A 119 18.26 8.35 -0.88
CA SER A 119 19.33 8.46 0.12
C SER A 119 18.82 8.28 1.55
N ASP A 120 19.75 7.99 2.46
CA ASP A 120 19.51 7.96 3.91
C ASP A 120 18.43 6.97 4.38
N ASP A 121 18.24 5.86 3.66
CA ASP A 121 17.20 4.86 3.94
C ASP A 121 15.81 5.48 4.13
N LYS A 122 15.47 6.44 3.27
CA LYS A 122 14.16 7.07 3.25
C LYS A 122 13.24 6.48 2.20
N MET A 123 11.95 6.63 2.43
CA MET A 123 10.91 6.40 1.45
C MET A 123 10.06 7.65 1.26
N PHE A 124 9.56 7.83 0.05
CA PHE A 124 8.77 8.98 -0.37
C PHE A 124 7.31 8.61 -0.57
N LEU A 125 6.39 9.35 0.06
CA LEU A 125 4.95 9.21 -0.18
C LEU A 125 4.62 9.67 -1.61
N ARG A 126 4.39 8.68 -2.48
CA ARG A 126 4.16 8.91 -3.90
C ARG A 126 2.69 9.09 -4.24
N GLN A 127 1.83 8.32 -3.58
CA GLN A 127 0.43 8.24 -3.92
C GLN A 127 -0.44 8.11 -2.67
N ILE A 128 -1.58 8.79 -2.70
CA ILE A 128 -2.68 8.59 -1.78
C ILE A 128 -3.92 8.26 -2.61
N ASN A 129 -4.65 7.22 -2.24
CA ASN A 129 -5.99 6.97 -2.78
C ASN A 129 -6.99 7.04 -1.65
N LEU A 130 -8.09 7.76 -1.84
CA LEU A 130 -9.22 7.79 -0.93
C LEU A 130 -10.41 7.16 -1.64
N PHE A 131 -11.05 6.22 -0.97
CA PHE A 131 -12.18 5.49 -1.51
C PHE A 131 -13.41 5.74 -0.66
N SER A 132 -14.52 6.04 -1.32
CA SER A 132 -15.84 6.03 -0.71
C SER A 132 -16.81 5.28 -1.62
N SER A 133 -17.70 4.51 -1.00
CA SER A 133 -18.66 3.67 -1.71
C SER A 133 -19.97 3.69 -0.95
N ASP A 134 -21.06 4.01 -1.65
CA ASP A 134 -22.42 3.94 -1.14
C ASP A 134 -23.32 3.13 -2.10
N GLU A 135 -24.63 3.13 -1.87
CA GLU A 135 -25.58 2.36 -2.69
C GLU A 135 -25.65 2.85 -4.15
N ASP A 136 -25.33 4.13 -4.38
CA ASP A 136 -25.56 4.81 -5.65
C ASP A 136 -24.25 5.11 -6.41
N LYS A 137 -23.13 5.27 -5.70
CA LYS A 137 -21.85 5.67 -6.31
C LYS A 137 -20.61 5.13 -5.60
N ASP A 138 -19.54 5.04 -6.38
CA ASP A 138 -18.18 4.86 -5.93
C ASP A 138 -17.37 6.11 -6.29
N VAL A 139 -16.56 6.60 -5.37
CA VAL A 139 -15.64 7.72 -5.61
C VAL A 139 -14.23 7.30 -5.22
N ASN A 140 -13.30 7.48 -6.14
CA ASN A 140 -11.88 7.28 -5.94
C ASN A 140 -11.14 8.59 -6.21
N ASN A 141 -10.58 9.19 -5.15
CA ASN A 141 -9.68 10.34 -5.26
C ASN A 141 -8.24 9.84 -5.20
N ARG A 142 -7.48 10.05 -6.28
CA ARG A 142 -6.06 9.72 -6.38
C ARG A 142 -5.22 10.99 -6.35
N ILE A 143 -4.32 11.09 -5.38
CA ILE A 143 -3.29 12.12 -5.33
C ILE A 143 -1.96 11.50 -5.75
N LEU A 144 -1.30 12.07 -6.74
CA LEU A 144 0.03 11.70 -7.20
C LEU A 144 1.02 12.84 -6.96
N PHE A 145 2.10 12.55 -6.24
CA PHE A 145 3.19 13.50 -6.01
C PHE A 145 4.34 13.25 -7.00
N LYS A 146 4.82 14.31 -7.64
CA LYS A 146 6.00 14.31 -8.50
C LYS A 146 7.17 14.96 -7.76
N ASP A 147 8.38 14.47 -8.02
CA ASP A 147 9.60 14.85 -7.28
C ASP A 147 9.99 16.34 -7.47
N ASN A 148 9.42 17.01 -8.47
CA ASN A 148 9.60 18.44 -8.71
C ASN A 148 8.62 19.34 -7.93
N GLY A 149 7.90 18.80 -6.94
CA GLY A 149 6.97 19.57 -6.12
C GLY A 149 5.61 19.81 -6.78
N ILE A 150 5.27 19.01 -7.78
CA ILE A 150 3.96 19.02 -8.41
C ILE A 150 3.09 17.93 -7.78
N MET A 151 1.85 18.28 -7.45
CA MET A 151 0.80 17.36 -7.02
C MET A 151 -0.29 17.34 -8.08
N ASN A 152 -0.62 16.14 -8.57
CA ASN A 152 -1.78 15.89 -9.40
C ASN A 152 -2.87 15.28 -8.53
N VAL A 153 -4.04 15.87 -8.53
CA VAL A 153 -5.24 15.32 -7.91
C VAL A 153 -6.16 14.88 -9.04
N GLU A 154 -6.52 13.61 -9.02
CA GLU A 154 -7.46 13.00 -9.94
C GLU A 154 -8.65 12.48 -9.15
N THR A 155 -9.85 12.73 -9.63
CA THR A 155 -11.10 12.25 -9.04
C THR A 155 -11.84 11.44 -10.09
N ILE A 156 -12.08 10.17 -9.77
CA ILE A 156 -12.90 9.25 -10.55
C ILE A 156 -14.19 9.03 -9.77
N THR A 157 -15.33 9.37 -10.36
CA THR A 157 -16.65 9.09 -9.78
C THR A 157 -17.41 8.13 -10.67
N GLU A 158 -17.74 6.96 -10.15
CA GLU A 158 -18.59 5.96 -10.82
C GLU A 158 -20.00 6.00 -10.21
N ILE A 159 -20.98 6.42 -10.99
CA ILE A 159 -22.39 6.42 -10.59
C ILE A 159 -23.02 5.12 -11.09
N ARG A 160 -23.65 4.34 -10.22
CA ARG A 160 -24.18 2.99 -10.51
C ARG A 160 -25.58 2.99 -11.12
N ARG A 161 -26.37 4.06 -10.94
CA ARG A 161 -27.79 4.15 -11.35
C ARG A 161 -28.19 5.57 -11.76
N PRO A 162 -29.20 5.74 -12.65
CA PRO A 162 -29.98 4.71 -13.35
C PRO A 162 -29.25 4.10 -14.58
N GLU A 163 -28.28 4.82 -15.15
CA GLU A 163 -27.33 4.28 -16.13
C GLU A 163 -25.91 4.47 -15.58
N PRO A 164 -25.05 3.45 -15.63
CA PRO A 164 -23.68 3.59 -15.17
C PRO A 164 -22.96 4.71 -15.93
N PHE A 165 -22.42 5.66 -15.18
CA PHE A 165 -21.65 6.77 -15.74
C PHE A 165 -20.36 6.95 -14.94
N MET A 166 -19.28 7.30 -15.64
CA MET A 166 -17.99 7.59 -15.06
C MET A 166 -17.64 9.04 -15.34
N ASP A 167 -17.38 9.80 -14.27
CA ASP A 167 -16.82 11.14 -14.34
C ASP A 167 -15.33 11.12 -13.99
N TYR A 168 -14.57 11.98 -14.65
CA TYR A 168 -13.14 12.13 -14.42
C TYR A 168 -12.78 13.61 -14.36
N GLU A 169 -12.21 14.01 -13.23
CA GLU A 169 -11.64 15.33 -13.04
C GLU A 169 -10.15 15.22 -12.71
N GLU A 170 -9.33 16.11 -13.27
CA GLU A 170 -7.91 16.19 -12.94
C GLU A 170 -7.51 17.64 -12.70
N LYS A 171 -6.71 17.84 -11.65
CA LYS A 171 -6.17 19.14 -11.28
C LYS A 171 -4.72 19.02 -10.86
N GLU A 172 -3.88 19.82 -11.49
CA GLU A 172 -2.48 19.97 -11.11
C GLU A 172 -2.29 21.20 -10.21
N THR A 173 -1.45 21.06 -9.18
CA THR A 173 -1.09 22.18 -8.30
C THR A 173 0.32 22.02 -7.74
N SER A 174 1.00 23.14 -7.48
CA SER A 174 2.33 23.12 -6.84
C SER A 174 2.18 23.00 -5.33
N VAL A 175 2.92 22.08 -4.72
CA VAL A 175 2.89 21.86 -3.28
C VAL A 175 4.29 21.65 -2.73
N ASN A 176 4.48 21.99 -1.45
CA ASN A 176 5.68 21.58 -0.74
C ASN A 176 5.57 20.10 -0.33
N ILE A 177 6.43 19.25 -0.90
CA ILE A 177 6.51 17.80 -0.68
C ILE A 177 7.59 17.38 0.33
N THR A 178 8.26 18.30 1.03
CA THR A 178 9.33 17.92 1.98
C THR A 178 8.84 16.98 3.09
N ASN A 179 7.57 17.07 3.46
CA ASN A 179 6.95 16.25 4.50
C ASN A 179 6.56 14.84 4.01
N ASN A 180 6.69 14.55 2.72
CA ASN A 180 6.40 13.24 2.15
C ASN A 180 7.53 12.23 2.37
N TRP A 181 8.70 12.71 2.81
CA TRP A 181 9.86 11.88 3.13
C TRP A 181 9.75 11.35 4.55
N ILE A 182 9.88 10.04 4.69
CA ILE A 182 9.91 9.34 5.98
C ILE A 182 11.01 8.28 5.98
N ASP A 183 11.40 7.80 7.16
CA ASP A 183 12.39 6.74 7.29
C ASP A 183 11.81 5.39 6.84
N CYS A 184 12.64 4.51 6.30
CA CYS A 184 12.25 3.14 6.00
C CYS A 184 12.03 2.33 7.31
N PRO A 185 11.19 1.28 7.26
CA PRO A 185 11.08 0.30 8.34
C PRO A 185 12.46 -0.29 8.70
N LYS A 186 12.77 -0.38 10.00
CA LYS A 186 14.04 -0.94 10.50
C LYS A 186 14.02 -2.46 10.61
N ASP A 187 12.84 -3.04 10.71
CA ASP A 187 12.62 -4.48 10.70
C ASP A 187 11.27 -4.83 10.06
N TYR A 188 11.02 -6.12 9.87
CA TYR A 188 9.83 -6.67 9.24
C TYR A 188 8.51 -6.44 10.02
N LYS A 189 8.55 -5.79 11.18
CA LYS A 189 7.40 -5.41 12.02
C LYS A 189 7.28 -3.89 12.23
N ASP A 190 8.26 -3.11 11.78
CA ASP A 190 8.36 -1.68 12.05
C ASP A 190 7.44 -0.83 11.16
N TYR A 191 6.14 -0.87 11.46
CA TYR A 191 5.11 -0.17 10.69
C TYR A 191 4.11 0.63 11.53
N GLU A 192 4.18 0.54 12.86
CA GLU A 192 3.20 1.19 13.74
C GLU A 192 3.14 2.71 13.52
N TYR A 193 4.29 3.34 13.25
CA TYR A 193 4.36 4.78 13.00
C TYR A 193 3.57 5.22 11.76
N LEU A 194 3.38 4.33 10.78
CA LEU A 194 2.60 4.61 9.56
C LEU A 194 1.10 4.59 9.79
N LEU A 195 0.64 3.98 10.89
CA LEU A 195 -0.79 3.88 11.21
C LEU A 195 -1.41 5.23 11.60
N ASP A 196 -0.59 6.17 12.06
CA ASP A 196 -1.04 7.50 12.46
C ASP A 196 -1.05 8.47 11.26
N TYR A 197 -1.69 8.05 10.18
CA TYR A 197 -1.71 8.77 8.91
C TYR A 197 -2.24 10.21 9.05
N LYS A 198 -3.08 10.50 10.04
CA LYS A 198 -3.60 11.86 10.29
C LYS A 198 -2.52 12.84 10.74
N ASN A 199 -1.46 12.34 11.36
CA ASN A 199 -0.30 13.13 11.77
C ASN A 199 0.81 13.13 10.71
N ILE A 200 0.76 12.21 9.74
CA ILE A 200 1.68 12.15 8.61
C ILE A 200 1.17 13.02 7.44
N LEU A 201 -0.11 12.89 7.11
CA LEU A 201 -0.72 13.58 5.98
C LEU A 201 -1.15 14.99 6.36
N LYS A 202 -1.00 15.92 5.42
CA LYS A 202 -1.63 17.23 5.58
C LYS A 202 -3.15 17.08 5.53
N PRO A 203 -3.92 17.83 6.35
CA PRO A 203 -5.39 17.75 6.35
C PRO A 203 -6.02 18.00 4.98
N GLU A 204 -5.41 18.85 4.16
CA GLU A 204 -5.86 19.15 2.80
C GLU A 204 -5.90 17.93 1.87
N TYR A 205 -5.09 16.89 2.14
CA TYR A 205 -5.09 15.66 1.35
C TYR A 205 -6.27 14.75 1.70
N LEU A 206 -6.91 14.95 2.86
CA LEU A 206 -7.99 14.09 3.37
C LEU A 206 -9.39 14.67 3.13
N ASN A 207 -9.49 15.92 2.68
CA ASN A 207 -10.76 16.64 2.48
C ASN A 207 -11.10 16.84 0.99
N LEU A 208 -10.61 15.94 0.13
CA LEU A 208 -10.88 15.94 -1.32
C LEU A 208 -12.22 15.28 -1.64
#